data_AF-A0A024U7I1-F1
#
_entry.id   AF-A0A024U7I1-F1
#
_cell.length_a   1.000
_cell.length_b   1.000
_cell.length_c   1.000
_cell.angle_alpha   90.00
_cell.angle_beta   90.00
_cell.angle_gamma   90.00
#
_symmetry.space_group_name_H-M   'P 1'
#
loop_
_entity.id
_entity.type
_entity.pdbx_description
1 polymer ?
#
loop_
_entity_poly.entity_id
_entity_poly.type
_entity_poly.pdbx_seq_one_letter_code
_entity_poly.pdbx_strand_id
1 'polypeptide(L)'
;MWEVVHLDEKWFNADKDCHKEYLVEGEEVQPRACKSKRFIPNVMFLCAVARPQKDVGFDGKIGLWPFVSQSPARRSSHNRPASSMVTTLVYVDATTYRDYALNKVVPEIKASFPSASKRVVLQHDNATPHRSVDDDALAGVLTDGWTFVVRRQPPNSPDLNVLGLGFFASIQSLQYKRVSRTVDDVIASTLMAFDMLSGEKLEDVFLILQAVMRLVLDHGGDNHFKLPHLKKDAMRRAGTLAVNLAVPVSLLFEANSTLQQLTSQ
;
A
#
# COMPACT_ATOMS: atom_id res chain seq x y z
N MET A 1 3.87 15.14 6.86
CA MET A 1 3.79 13.83 6.16
C MET A 1 5.12 13.08 6.17
N TRP A 2 6.23 13.68 6.59
CA TRP A 2 7.54 13.00 6.65
C TRP A 2 7.65 11.94 7.75
N GLU A 3 6.86 12.06 8.82
CA GLU A 3 6.83 11.09 9.93
C GLU A 3 5.73 10.02 9.76
N VAL A 4 5.04 10.00 8.62
CA VAL A 4 3.86 9.13 8.43
C VAL A 4 4.28 7.90 7.63
N VAL A 5 3.97 6.73 8.18
CA VAL A 5 4.04 5.45 7.47
C VAL A 5 2.61 5.02 7.15
N HIS A 6 2.32 4.80 5.89
CA HIS A 6 1.04 4.31 5.40
C HIS A 6 1.05 2.78 5.39
N LEU A 7 0.04 2.19 6.02
CA LEU A 7 -0.23 0.76 6.06
C LEU A 7 -1.58 0.51 5.39
N ASP A 8 -1.66 -0.59 4.64
CA ASP A 8 -2.89 -1.06 4.01
C ASP A 8 -2.69 -2.50 3.52
N GLU A 9 -3.80 -3.20 3.34
CA GLU A 9 -3.86 -4.55 2.86
C GLU A 9 -4.43 -4.62 1.45
N LYS A 10 -3.93 -5.58 0.67
CA LYS A 10 -4.50 -5.85 -0.64
C LYS A 10 -4.39 -7.30 -1.06
N TRP A 11 -5.47 -7.80 -1.65
CA TRP A 11 -5.47 -9.03 -2.44
C TRP A 11 -4.83 -8.80 -3.82
N PHE A 12 -3.81 -9.58 -4.13
CA PHE A 12 -3.22 -9.71 -5.46
C PHE A 12 -3.64 -11.04 -6.06
N ASN A 13 -4.17 -11.00 -7.28
CA ASN A 13 -4.64 -12.18 -8.01
C ASN A 13 -3.59 -12.59 -9.05
N ALA A 14 -3.52 -13.88 -9.35
CA ALA A 14 -2.65 -14.41 -10.40
C ALA A 14 -3.00 -13.90 -11.81
N ASP A 15 -4.27 -13.58 -12.04
CA ASP A 15 -4.77 -13.11 -13.33
C ASP A 15 -5.95 -12.13 -13.13
N LYS A 16 -6.31 -11.39 -14.19
CA LYS A 16 -7.49 -10.53 -14.28
C LYS A 16 -8.57 -11.16 -15.15
N ASP A 17 -9.81 -10.77 -14.89
CA ASP A 17 -10.98 -11.18 -15.64
C ASP A 17 -10.87 -10.90 -17.15
N CYS A 18 -10.33 -9.74 -17.50
CA CYS A 18 -10.18 -9.31 -18.90
C CYS A 18 -8.74 -8.83 -19.14
N HIS A 19 -8.13 -9.33 -20.20
CA HIS A 19 -6.87 -8.83 -20.75
C HIS A 19 -7.12 -8.28 -22.15
N LYS A 20 -6.40 -7.20 -22.49
CA LYS A 20 -6.25 -6.76 -23.87
C LYS A 20 -4.92 -7.28 -24.37
N GLU A 21 -4.96 -8.07 -25.43
CA GLU A 21 -3.79 -8.63 -26.09
C GLU A 21 -3.66 -7.98 -27.47
N TYR A 22 -2.43 -7.64 -27.85
CA TYR A 22 -2.11 -7.17 -29.18
C TYR A 22 -1.48 -8.35 -29.92
N LEU A 23 -2.11 -8.75 -31.03
CA LEU A 23 -1.66 -9.85 -31.87
C LEU A 23 -1.04 -9.27 -33.14
N VAL A 24 -0.01 -9.95 -33.66
CA VAL A 24 0.47 -9.66 -35.02
C VAL A 24 -0.43 -10.34 -36.06
N GLU A 25 -0.36 -9.87 -37.30
CA GLU A 25 -1.15 -10.45 -38.40
C GLU A 25 -0.85 -11.95 -38.55
N GLY A 26 -1.91 -12.78 -38.45
CA GLY A 26 -1.80 -14.25 -38.52
C GLY A 26 -1.61 -14.96 -37.17
N GLU A 27 -1.50 -14.23 -36.06
CA GLU A 27 -1.40 -14.83 -34.72
C GLU A 27 -2.79 -15.09 -34.12
N GLU A 28 -2.99 -16.30 -33.58
CA GLU A 28 -4.23 -16.68 -32.92
C GLU A 28 -4.20 -16.36 -31.42
N VAL A 29 -5.34 -15.94 -30.87
CA VAL A 29 -5.49 -15.72 -29.44
C VAL A 29 -5.31 -17.05 -28.70
N GLN A 30 -4.33 -17.10 -27.79
CA GLN A 30 -4.14 -18.25 -26.90
C GLN A 30 -5.38 -18.38 -25.99
N PRO A 31 -6.12 -19.51 -26.04
CA PRO A 31 -7.31 -19.68 -25.23
C PRO A 31 -6.94 -19.75 -23.75
N ARG A 32 -7.45 -18.80 -22.96
CA ARG A 32 -7.34 -18.82 -21.49
C ARG A 32 -8.51 -19.61 -20.91
N ALA A 33 -8.25 -20.82 -20.44
CA ALA A 33 -9.26 -21.66 -19.80
C ALA A 33 -9.15 -21.57 -18.26
N CYS A 34 -10.12 -20.90 -17.63
CA CYS A 34 -10.33 -20.98 -16.18
C CYS A 34 -11.82 -21.22 -15.91
N LYS A 35 -12.15 -22.27 -15.16
CA LYS A 35 -13.55 -22.68 -14.93
C LYS A 35 -14.34 -21.65 -14.11
N SER A 36 -13.69 -20.93 -13.18
CA SER A 36 -14.30 -19.83 -12.43
C SER A 36 -13.25 -18.94 -11.76
N LYS A 37 -13.60 -17.69 -11.47
CA LYS A 37 -12.73 -16.76 -10.72
C LYS A 37 -12.29 -17.30 -9.35
N ARG A 38 -13.07 -18.20 -8.74
CA ARG A 38 -12.76 -18.80 -7.42
C ARG A 38 -11.52 -19.69 -7.45
N PHE A 39 -11.09 -20.14 -8.63
CA PHE A 39 -9.90 -20.97 -8.80
C PHE A 39 -8.65 -20.15 -9.18
N ILE A 40 -8.76 -18.83 -9.35
CA ILE A 40 -7.61 -17.97 -9.59
C ILE A 40 -6.86 -17.80 -8.27
N PRO A 41 -5.59 -18.23 -8.16
CA PRO A 41 -4.82 -18.03 -6.95
C PRO A 41 -4.76 -16.55 -6.58
N ASN A 42 -4.95 -16.25 -5.30
CA ASN A 42 -4.80 -14.91 -4.78
C ASN A 42 -4.14 -14.93 -3.40
N VAL A 43 -3.45 -13.84 -3.07
CA VAL A 43 -2.71 -13.69 -1.82
C VAL A 43 -2.92 -12.28 -1.30
N MET A 44 -3.27 -12.16 -0.01
CA MET A 44 -3.34 -10.86 0.66
C MET A 44 -1.95 -10.48 1.16
N PHE A 45 -1.60 -9.21 1.04
CA PHE A 45 -0.37 -8.65 1.59
C PHE A 45 -0.67 -7.45 2.46
N LEU A 46 0.10 -7.28 3.54
CA LEU A 46 0.27 -6.01 4.23
C LEU A 46 1.43 -5.26 3.60
N CYS A 47 1.23 -3.99 3.25
CA CYS A 47 2.30 -3.13 2.75
C CYS A 47 2.51 -1.96 3.70
N ALA A 48 3.77 -1.57 3.88
CA ALA A 48 4.14 -0.35 4.58
C ALA A 48 5.03 0.51 3.68
N VAL A 49 4.64 1.77 3.50
CA VAL A 49 5.41 2.77 2.75
C VAL A 49 5.40 4.11 3.47
N ALA A 50 6.48 4.86 3.31
CA ALA A 50 6.60 6.22 3.77
C ALA A 50 7.08 7.12 2.64
N ARG A 51 7.18 8.40 2.94
CA ARG A 51 7.60 9.37 1.93
C ARG A 51 9.06 9.14 1.54
N PRO A 52 9.39 9.00 0.24
CA PRO A 52 10.78 8.89 -0.20
C PRO A 52 11.60 10.12 0.21
N GLN A 53 12.84 9.92 0.64
CA GLN A 53 13.79 10.96 1.05
C GLN A 53 15.10 10.79 0.25
N LYS A 54 15.22 11.54 -0.85
CA LYS A 54 16.35 11.41 -1.80
C LYS A 54 17.70 11.74 -1.17
N ASP A 55 17.74 12.74 -0.28
CA ASP A 55 18.97 13.23 0.34
C ASP A 55 19.71 12.15 1.16
N VAL A 56 18.96 11.18 1.69
CA VAL A 56 19.47 10.05 2.50
C VAL A 56 19.33 8.71 1.78
N GLY A 57 18.98 8.72 0.49
CA GLY A 57 18.85 7.50 -0.32
C GLY A 57 17.67 6.59 0.05
N PHE A 58 16.67 7.07 0.78
CA PHE A 58 15.50 6.29 1.15
C PHE A 58 14.42 6.37 0.08
N ASP A 59 14.04 5.24 -0.49
CA ASP A 59 13.10 5.17 -1.61
C ASP A 59 11.62 5.15 -1.18
N GLY A 60 11.35 5.17 0.13
CA GLY A 60 10.01 5.19 0.71
C GLY A 60 9.38 3.81 0.92
N LYS A 61 9.98 2.72 0.40
CA LYS A 61 9.49 1.37 0.66
C LYS A 61 10.01 0.90 2.02
N ILE A 62 9.11 0.41 2.87
CA ILE A 62 9.49 -0.23 4.14
C ILE A 62 9.35 -1.74 3.98
N GLY A 63 8.19 -2.21 3.53
CA GLY A 63 8.05 -3.64 3.23
C GLY A 63 6.71 -4.04 2.67
N LEU A 64 6.67 -5.31 2.27
CA LEU A 64 5.51 -5.98 1.74
C LEU A 64 5.52 -7.44 2.22
N TRP A 65 4.51 -7.81 3.01
CA TRP A 65 4.47 -9.12 3.68
C TRP A 65 3.21 -9.89 3.28
N PRO A 66 3.32 -11.09 2.67
CA PRO A 66 2.17 -11.93 2.39
C PRO A 66 1.60 -12.53 3.69
N PHE A 67 0.27 -12.62 3.78
CA PHE A 67 -0.41 -13.35 4.84
C PHE A 67 -0.43 -14.84 4.53
N VAL A 68 0.68 -15.51 4.82
CA VAL A 68 0.88 -16.94 4.57
C VAL A 68 1.63 -17.62 5.70
N SER A 69 1.38 -18.91 5.85
CA SER A 69 2.17 -19.80 6.70
C SER A 69 2.79 -20.89 5.83
N GLN A 70 3.99 -21.32 6.20
CA GLN A 70 4.65 -22.46 5.56
C GLN A 70 4.58 -23.66 6.50
N SER A 71 4.11 -24.79 5.99
CA SER A 71 4.05 -26.04 6.75
C SER A 71 4.47 -27.23 5.88
N PRO A 72 5.16 -28.24 6.43
CA PRO A 72 5.55 -29.41 5.67
C PRO A 72 4.32 -30.22 5.23
N ALA A 73 4.31 -30.66 3.98
CA ALA A 73 3.24 -31.48 3.42
C ALA A 73 3.10 -32.80 4.20
N ARG A 74 1.92 -33.01 4.79
CA ARG A 74 1.64 -34.23 5.60
C ARG A 74 1.52 -35.51 4.78
N ARG A 75 1.19 -35.41 3.49
CA ARG A 75 0.99 -36.55 2.57
C ARG A 75 1.70 -36.27 1.26
N SER A 76 2.26 -37.31 0.67
CA SER A 76 2.73 -37.26 -0.71
C SER A 76 1.55 -37.20 -1.67
N SER A 77 1.71 -36.45 -2.74
CA SER A 77 0.83 -36.44 -3.91
C SER A 77 1.68 -36.55 -5.17
N HIS A 78 1.05 -36.82 -6.31
CA HIS A 78 1.74 -36.90 -7.60
C HIS A 78 2.61 -35.67 -7.90
N ASN A 79 2.16 -34.48 -7.48
CA ASN A 79 2.86 -33.22 -7.75
C ASN A 79 3.72 -32.74 -6.57
N ARG A 80 3.77 -33.49 -5.46
CA ARG A 80 4.39 -33.01 -4.23
C ARG A 80 4.81 -34.15 -3.29
N PRO A 81 6.11 -34.40 -3.09
CA PRO A 81 6.60 -35.33 -2.08
C PRO A 81 6.16 -34.94 -0.66
N ALA A 82 6.05 -35.92 0.24
CA ALA A 82 5.83 -35.65 1.66
C ALA A 82 6.99 -34.79 2.21
N SER A 83 6.70 -33.95 3.21
CA SER A 83 7.65 -33.02 3.85
C SER A 83 8.07 -31.78 3.03
N SER A 84 7.63 -31.62 1.78
CA SER A 84 7.86 -30.35 1.05
C SER A 84 7.12 -29.19 1.74
N MET A 85 7.72 -28.00 1.84
CA MET A 85 7.03 -26.82 2.38
C MET A 85 5.83 -26.43 1.52
N VAL A 86 4.68 -26.27 2.17
CA VAL A 86 3.40 -25.83 1.59
C VAL A 86 3.08 -24.45 2.12
N THR A 87 2.93 -23.51 1.19
CA THR A 87 2.40 -22.19 1.49
C THR A 87 0.88 -22.27 1.61
N THR A 88 0.36 -21.93 2.79
CA THR A 88 -1.08 -21.84 3.07
C THR A 88 -1.47 -20.41 3.39
N LEU A 89 -2.60 -19.96 2.85
CA LEU A 89 -3.12 -18.62 3.10
C LEU A 89 -3.58 -18.49 4.56
N VAL A 90 -3.26 -17.35 5.18
CA VAL A 90 -3.69 -17.02 6.54
C VAL A 90 -4.82 -16.01 6.46
N TYR A 91 -5.86 -16.21 7.28
CA TYR A 91 -6.94 -15.24 7.41
C TYR A 91 -6.48 -14.04 8.25
N VAL A 92 -6.80 -12.83 7.80
CA VAL A 92 -6.43 -11.61 8.52
C VAL A 92 -7.51 -11.28 9.54
N ASP A 93 -7.24 -11.63 10.79
CA ASP A 93 -7.99 -11.18 11.96
C ASP A 93 -7.18 -10.13 12.75
N ALA A 94 -7.78 -9.64 13.84
CA ALA A 94 -7.14 -8.68 14.74
C ALA A 94 -5.77 -9.15 15.26
N THR A 95 -5.65 -10.44 15.61
CA THR A 95 -4.41 -10.99 16.15
C THR A 95 -3.31 -11.02 15.10
N THR A 96 -3.64 -11.50 13.89
CA THR A 96 -2.72 -11.62 12.76
C THR A 96 -2.26 -10.25 12.28
N TYR A 97 -3.20 -9.29 12.16
CA TYR A 97 -2.86 -7.93 11.78
C TYR A 97 -1.91 -7.27 12.78
N ARG A 98 -2.22 -7.37 14.08
CA ARG A 98 -1.37 -6.84 15.15
C ARG A 98 0.01 -7.48 15.15
N ASP A 99 0.11 -8.80 14.98
CA ASP A 99 1.38 -9.51 14.87
C ASP A 99 2.22 -8.97 13.71
N TYR A 100 1.62 -8.83 12.53
CA TYR A 100 2.32 -8.28 11.37
C TYR A 100 2.76 -6.83 11.60
N ALA A 101 1.91 -5.97 12.16
CA ALA A 101 2.27 -4.59 12.47
C ALA A 101 3.44 -4.51 13.47
N LEU A 102 3.37 -5.24 14.58
CA LEU A 102 4.35 -5.14 15.66
C LEU A 102 5.64 -5.92 15.39
N ASN A 103 5.56 -7.09 14.75
CA ASN A 103 6.68 -8.01 14.59
C ASN A 103 7.25 -8.05 13.17
N LYS A 104 6.61 -7.40 12.20
CA LYS A 104 7.15 -7.23 10.83
C LYS A 104 7.38 -5.75 10.50
N VAL A 105 6.33 -4.93 10.59
CA VAL A 105 6.41 -3.52 10.15
C VAL A 105 7.30 -2.70 11.08
N VAL A 106 7.08 -2.73 12.39
CA VAL A 106 7.83 -1.90 13.34
C VAL A 106 9.35 -2.20 13.33
N PRO A 107 9.81 -3.46 13.34
CA PRO A 107 11.24 -3.76 13.22
C PRO A 107 11.85 -3.20 11.94
N GLU A 108 11.13 -3.32 10.82
CA GLU A 108 11.61 -2.82 9.53
C GLU A 108 11.67 -1.29 9.49
N ILE A 109 10.71 -0.60 10.12
CA ILE A 109 10.77 0.86 10.32
C ILE A 109 12.02 1.23 11.12
N LYS A 110 12.28 0.55 12.25
CA LYS A 110 13.45 0.86 13.09
C LYS A 110 14.78 0.63 12.34
N ALA A 111 14.81 -0.34 11.43
CA ALA A 111 15.99 -0.69 10.66
C ALA A 111 16.27 0.27 9.49
N SER A 112 15.22 0.70 8.78
CA SER A 112 15.37 1.36 7.47
C SER A 112 14.84 2.79 7.40
N PHE A 113 13.93 3.19 8.30
CA PHE A 113 13.24 4.48 8.17
C PHE A 113 14.10 5.64 8.66
N PRO A 114 14.45 6.61 7.79
CA PRO A 114 15.27 7.75 8.20
C PRO A 114 14.42 8.78 8.96
N SER A 115 14.52 8.75 10.29
CA SER A 115 13.85 9.72 11.17
C SER A 115 14.80 10.27 12.23
N ALA A 116 14.98 11.60 12.23
CA ALA A 116 15.76 12.29 13.26
C ALA A 116 15.02 12.34 14.61
N SER A 117 13.68 12.50 14.59
CA SER A 117 12.85 12.52 15.79
C SER A 117 12.56 11.12 16.33
N LYS A 118 12.76 10.07 15.51
CA LYS A 118 12.33 8.69 15.76
C LYS A 118 10.84 8.57 16.13
N ARG A 119 10.05 9.59 15.79
CA ARG A 119 8.60 9.60 15.95
C ARG A 119 7.95 9.15 14.64
N VAL A 120 7.06 8.18 14.73
CA VAL A 120 6.36 7.61 13.58
C VAL A 120 4.86 7.58 13.83
N VAL A 121 4.11 8.07 12.85
CA VAL A 121 2.66 7.97 12.80
C VAL A 121 2.31 6.82 11.86
N LEU A 122 1.84 5.71 12.41
CA LEU A 122 1.30 4.59 11.65
C LEU A 122 -0.12 4.96 11.20
N GLN A 123 -0.32 5.13 9.90
CA GLN A 123 -1.61 5.43 9.33
C GLN A 123 -2.22 4.21 8.65
N HIS A 124 -3.44 3.86 9.03
CA HIS A 124 -4.27 2.82 8.40
C HIS A 124 -5.75 3.20 8.44
N ASP A 125 -6.59 2.45 7.74
CA ASP A 125 -8.04 2.69 7.73
C ASP A 125 -8.74 2.21 9.01
N ASN A 126 -10.07 2.28 9.04
CA ASN A 126 -10.90 1.89 10.20
C ASN A 126 -11.40 0.43 10.16
N ALA A 127 -10.78 -0.47 9.39
CA ALA A 127 -11.17 -1.87 9.38
C ALA A 127 -11.14 -2.47 10.80
N THR A 128 -12.07 -3.40 11.10
CA THR A 128 -12.23 -3.94 12.46
C THR A 128 -10.94 -4.51 13.06
N PRO A 129 -10.11 -5.29 12.32
CA PRO A 129 -8.83 -5.78 12.82
C PRO A 129 -7.86 -4.69 13.26
N HIS A 130 -7.90 -3.50 12.65
CA HIS A 130 -6.96 -2.41 12.91
C HIS A 130 -7.08 -1.81 14.30
N ARG A 131 -8.24 -1.99 14.96
CA ARG A 131 -8.44 -1.57 16.34
C ARG A 131 -7.51 -2.27 17.34
N SER A 132 -6.94 -3.40 16.96
CA SER A 132 -5.98 -4.16 17.77
C SER A 132 -4.60 -3.52 17.87
N VAL A 133 -4.29 -2.55 17.01
CA VAL A 133 -3.07 -1.74 17.09
C VAL A 133 -3.49 -0.42 17.74
N ASP A 134 -3.36 -0.38 19.06
CA ASP A 134 -3.59 0.78 19.91
C ASP A 134 -2.30 1.13 20.69
N ASP A 135 -2.37 2.17 21.52
CA ASP A 135 -1.21 2.65 22.27
C ASP A 135 -0.67 1.58 23.24
N ASP A 136 -1.55 0.78 23.84
CA ASP A 136 -1.17 -0.33 24.73
C ASP A 136 -0.43 -1.43 23.97
N ALA A 137 -0.91 -1.81 22.78
CA ALA A 137 -0.23 -2.75 21.91
C ALA A 137 1.14 -2.25 21.45
N LEU A 138 1.30 -0.93 21.27
CA LEU A 138 2.55 -0.31 20.86
C LEU A 138 3.54 -0.11 22.02
N ALA A 139 3.11 -0.14 23.28
CA ALA A 139 3.96 0.13 24.44
C ALA A 139 5.23 -0.74 24.45
N GLY A 140 5.10 -2.02 24.08
CA GLY A 140 6.23 -2.96 24.03
C GLY A 140 7.26 -2.69 22.93
N VAL A 141 6.92 -1.86 21.93
CA VAL A 141 7.82 -1.52 20.82
C VAL A 141 8.38 -0.10 20.91
N LEU A 142 8.09 0.66 21.96
CA LEU A 142 8.66 1.99 22.24
C LEU A 142 10.10 1.89 22.79
N THR A 143 10.98 1.23 22.04
CA THR A 143 12.38 0.98 22.39
C THR A 143 13.33 1.82 21.54
N ASP A 144 14.58 1.97 21.97
CA ASP A 144 15.66 2.59 21.19
C ASP A 144 15.39 4.05 20.80
N GLY A 145 14.60 4.73 21.63
CA GLY A 145 14.15 6.12 21.42
C GLY A 145 13.04 6.27 20.39
N TRP A 146 12.48 5.18 19.86
CA TRP A 146 11.35 5.23 18.93
C TRP A 146 10.03 5.45 19.63
N THR A 147 9.23 6.34 19.06
CA THR A 147 7.83 6.55 19.47
C THR A 147 6.91 6.26 18.31
N PHE A 148 5.91 5.42 18.54
CA PHE A 148 4.88 5.08 17.55
C PHE A 148 3.53 5.58 18.04
N VAL A 149 2.77 6.20 17.15
CA VAL A 149 1.37 6.58 17.39
C VAL A 149 0.53 6.12 16.21
N VAL A 150 -0.72 5.76 16.47
CA VAL A 150 -1.65 5.33 15.44
C VAL A 150 -2.52 6.49 14.99
N ARG A 151 -2.68 6.66 13.68
CA ARG A 151 -3.65 7.58 13.09
C ARG A 151 -4.59 6.82 12.19
N ARG A 152 -5.86 6.80 12.57
CA ARG A 152 -6.92 6.22 11.75
C ARG A 152 -7.40 7.22 10.71
N GLN A 153 -7.65 6.74 9.51
CA GLN A 153 -8.20 7.57 8.44
C GLN A 153 -9.69 7.86 8.65
N PRO A 154 -10.22 8.94 8.06
CA PRO A 154 -11.67 9.12 7.96
C PRO A 154 -12.31 7.92 7.24
N PRO A 155 -13.54 7.51 7.63
CA PRO A 155 -14.26 6.45 6.93
C PRO A 155 -14.43 6.75 5.44
N ASN A 156 -14.37 5.72 4.59
CA ASN A 156 -14.56 5.81 3.13
C ASN A 156 -13.60 6.77 2.41
N SER A 157 -12.37 6.93 2.91
CA SER A 157 -11.34 7.78 2.30
C SER A 157 -10.10 7.00 1.82
N PRO A 158 -10.25 6.04 0.89
CA PRO A 158 -9.12 5.28 0.35
C PRO A 158 -8.12 6.17 -0.42
N ASP A 159 -8.58 7.32 -0.91
CA ASP A 159 -7.81 8.37 -1.57
C ASP A 159 -6.87 9.12 -0.61
N LEU A 160 -7.06 9.00 0.70
CA LEU A 160 -6.17 9.54 1.72
C LEU A 160 -5.07 8.55 2.16
N ASN A 161 -5.00 7.36 1.55
CA ASN A 161 -3.91 6.38 1.73
C ASN A 161 -3.08 6.28 0.45
N VAL A 162 -1.75 6.47 0.51
CA VAL A 162 -0.89 6.35 -0.69
C VAL A 162 -0.99 4.96 -1.34
N LEU A 163 -1.17 3.93 -0.52
CA LEU A 163 -1.29 2.54 -0.99
C LEU A 163 -2.53 2.36 -1.85
N GLY A 164 -3.71 2.67 -1.29
CA GLY A 164 -5.00 2.65 -1.99
C GLY A 164 -5.09 3.64 -3.16
N LEU A 165 -4.54 4.85 -3.00
CA LEU A 165 -4.62 5.94 -3.99
C LEU A 165 -3.94 5.60 -5.32
N GLY A 166 -2.86 4.81 -5.31
CA GLY A 166 -2.21 4.44 -6.57
C GLY A 166 -0.98 3.56 -6.50
N PHE A 167 -0.36 3.38 -5.34
CA PHE A 167 0.85 2.56 -5.28
C PHE A 167 0.55 1.07 -5.51
N PHE A 168 -0.54 0.57 -4.92
CA PHE A 168 -1.00 -0.80 -5.19
C PHE A 168 -1.35 -1.04 -6.67
N ALA A 169 -1.96 -0.07 -7.34
CA ALA A 169 -2.24 -0.16 -8.77
C ALA A 169 -0.93 -0.24 -9.59
N SER A 170 0.11 0.47 -9.13
CA SER A 170 1.44 0.42 -9.73
C SER A 170 2.08 -0.96 -9.58
N ILE A 171 2.02 -1.56 -8.38
CA ILE A 171 2.53 -2.93 -8.12
C ILE A 171 1.80 -3.93 -9.02
N GLN A 172 0.46 -3.89 -9.03
CA GLN A 172 -0.36 -4.77 -9.87
C GLN A 172 0.03 -4.63 -11.35
N SER A 173 0.22 -3.41 -11.86
CA SER A 173 0.57 -3.19 -13.26
C SER A 173 1.86 -3.90 -13.70
N LEU A 174 2.83 -4.07 -12.78
CA LEU A 174 4.05 -4.81 -13.03
C LEU A 174 3.89 -6.31 -12.77
N GLN A 175 3.19 -6.67 -11.69
CA GLN A 175 2.92 -8.06 -11.33
C GLN A 175 2.23 -8.81 -12.48
N TYR A 176 1.22 -8.21 -13.10
CA TYR A 176 0.49 -8.81 -14.23
C TYR A 176 1.29 -8.90 -15.53
N LYS A 177 2.52 -8.35 -15.60
CA LYS A 177 3.44 -8.65 -16.72
C LYS A 177 4.09 -10.03 -16.60
N ARG A 178 3.89 -10.71 -15.46
CA ARG A 178 4.36 -12.07 -15.22
C ARG A 178 3.16 -13.01 -15.13
N VAL A 179 3.28 -14.15 -15.82
CA VAL A 179 2.27 -15.21 -15.72
C VAL A 179 2.43 -15.89 -14.37
N SER A 180 1.37 -15.87 -13.57
CA SER A 180 1.29 -16.58 -12.29
C SER A 180 0.26 -17.68 -12.37
N ARG A 181 0.58 -18.89 -11.87
CA ARG A 181 -0.34 -20.05 -11.88
C ARG A 181 -0.57 -20.64 -10.49
N THR A 182 0.27 -20.28 -9.52
CA THR A 182 0.23 -20.77 -8.15
C THR A 182 0.25 -19.63 -7.14
N VAL A 183 -0.04 -19.95 -5.87
CA VAL A 183 0.12 -19.00 -4.75
C VAL A 183 1.57 -18.51 -4.66
N ASP A 184 2.54 -19.40 -4.83
CA ASP A 184 3.96 -19.04 -4.77
C ASP A 184 4.38 -18.13 -5.93
N ASP A 185 3.81 -18.32 -7.13
CA ASP A 185 4.04 -17.40 -8.27
C ASP A 185 3.48 -16.00 -7.99
N VAL A 186 2.29 -15.91 -7.38
CA VAL A 186 1.70 -14.62 -6.97
C VAL A 186 2.59 -13.94 -5.93
N ILE A 187 3.14 -14.68 -4.99
CA ILE A 187 4.08 -14.14 -3.99
C ILE A 187 5.34 -13.60 -4.65
N ALA A 188 6.01 -14.42 -5.46
CA ALA A 188 7.24 -14.05 -6.13
C ALA A 188 7.05 -12.86 -7.08
N SER A 189 5.99 -12.86 -7.89
CA SER A 189 5.71 -11.79 -8.84
C SER A 189 5.34 -10.47 -8.16
N THR A 190 4.57 -10.51 -7.06
CA THR A 190 4.19 -9.31 -6.30
C THR A 190 5.39 -8.71 -5.57
N LEU A 191 6.20 -9.52 -4.88
CA LEU A 191 7.40 -9.05 -4.20
C LEU A 191 8.41 -8.44 -5.18
N MET A 192 8.58 -9.08 -6.34
CA MET A 192 9.46 -8.54 -7.38
C MET A 192 8.91 -7.24 -7.97
N ALA A 193 7.60 -7.15 -8.21
CA ALA A 193 6.98 -5.91 -8.67
C ALA A 193 7.18 -4.76 -7.68
N PHE A 194 7.08 -5.02 -6.38
CA PHE A 194 7.34 -4.05 -5.33
C PHE A 194 8.81 -3.57 -5.34
N ASP A 195 9.76 -4.51 -5.45
CA ASP A 195 11.18 -4.20 -5.52
C ASP A 195 11.53 -3.35 -6.76
N MET A 196 10.98 -3.70 -7.92
CA MET A 196 11.20 -2.99 -9.19
C MET A 196 10.65 -1.55 -9.23
N LEU A 197 9.68 -1.21 -8.39
CA LEU A 197 9.14 0.16 -8.37
C LEU A 197 10.16 1.12 -7.74
N SER A 198 10.45 2.21 -8.46
CA SER A 198 11.34 3.25 -7.96
C SER A 198 10.67 4.13 -6.90
N GLY A 199 11.48 4.73 -6.02
CA GLY A 199 11.01 5.74 -5.09
C GLY A 199 10.38 6.96 -5.78
N GLU A 200 10.76 7.27 -7.03
CA GLU A 200 10.09 8.32 -7.82
C GLU A 200 8.62 8.00 -8.11
N LYS A 201 8.29 6.72 -8.34
CA LYS A 201 6.90 6.31 -8.54
C LYS A 201 6.09 6.49 -7.26
N LEU A 202 6.70 6.24 -6.10
CA LEU A 202 6.05 6.46 -4.82
C LEU A 202 5.90 7.96 -4.52
N GLU A 203 6.93 8.77 -4.80
CA GLU A 203 6.92 10.23 -4.71
C GLU A 203 5.79 10.84 -5.57
N ASP A 204 5.60 10.32 -6.79
CA ASP A 204 4.50 10.71 -7.66
C ASP A 204 3.13 10.53 -6.99
N VAL A 205 2.92 9.43 -6.25
CA VAL A 205 1.64 9.16 -5.58
C VAL A 205 1.48 10.06 -4.34
N PHE A 206 2.55 10.33 -3.60
CA PHE A 206 2.55 11.30 -2.49
C PHE A 206 2.16 12.71 -2.95
N LEU A 207 2.62 13.15 -4.13
CA LEU A 207 2.19 14.43 -4.70
C LEU A 207 0.71 14.43 -5.10
N ILE A 208 0.19 13.30 -5.61
CA ILE A 208 -1.26 13.17 -5.86
C ILE A 208 -2.00 13.25 -4.53
N LEU A 209 -1.54 12.58 -3.47
CA LEU A 209 -2.16 12.63 -2.15
C LEU A 209 -2.28 14.07 -1.65
N GLN A 210 -1.23 14.90 -1.82
CA GLN A 210 -1.28 16.31 -1.45
C GLN A 210 -2.28 17.12 -2.30
N ALA A 211 -2.47 16.75 -3.57
CA ALA A 211 -3.46 17.40 -4.42
C ALA A 211 -4.89 16.95 -4.06
N VAL A 212 -5.09 15.67 -3.75
CA VAL A 212 -6.33 15.11 -3.22
C VAL A 212 -6.72 15.79 -1.92
N MET A 213 -5.79 15.96 -0.98
CA MET A 213 -6.05 16.68 0.28
C MET A 213 -6.55 18.11 0.05
N ARG A 214 -6.09 18.81 -1.00
CA ARG A 214 -6.66 20.13 -1.36
C ARG A 214 -8.06 20.00 -1.89
N LEU A 215 -8.30 19.05 -2.78
CA LEU A 215 -9.63 18.84 -3.36
C LEU A 215 -10.65 18.51 -2.26
N VAL A 216 -10.26 17.72 -1.27
CA VAL A 216 -11.08 17.46 -0.08
C VAL A 216 -11.40 18.77 0.64
N LEU A 217 -10.44 19.66 0.85
CA LEU A 217 -10.70 20.98 1.45
C LEU A 217 -11.61 21.84 0.56
N ASP A 218 -11.33 21.89 -0.75
CA ASP A 218 -12.08 22.68 -1.74
C ASP A 218 -13.56 22.23 -1.85
N HIS A 219 -13.82 20.94 -1.60
CA HIS A 219 -15.15 20.34 -1.69
C HIS A 219 -15.76 20.08 -0.30
N GLY A 220 -15.29 20.78 0.75
CA GLY A 220 -15.91 20.73 2.07
C GLY A 220 -15.89 19.35 2.74
N GLY A 221 -14.88 18.53 2.45
CA GLY A 221 -14.73 17.18 3.00
C GLY A 221 -15.25 16.05 2.10
N ASP A 222 -15.87 16.38 0.95
CA ASP A 222 -16.35 15.37 0.00
C ASP A 222 -15.19 14.67 -0.73
N ASN A 223 -15.43 13.47 -1.26
CA ASN A 223 -14.49 12.68 -2.06
C ASN A 223 -14.93 12.49 -3.52
N HIS A 224 -16.05 13.11 -3.93
CA HIS A 224 -16.55 13.07 -5.31
C HIS A 224 -15.87 14.12 -6.20
N PHE A 225 -14.58 13.93 -6.47
CA PHE A 225 -13.83 14.76 -7.41
C PHE A 225 -13.00 13.91 -8.38
N LYS A 226 -12.65 14.51 -9.52
CA LYS A 226 -11.74 13.88 -10.47
C LYS A 226 -10.31 13.97 -9.96
N LEU A 227 -9.58 12.85 -9.97
CA LEU A 227 -8.17 12.85 -9.60
C LEU A 227 -7.36 13.80 -10.49
N PRO A 228 -6.52 14.68 -9.89
CA PRO A 228 -5.80 15.70 -10.63
C PRO A 228 -4.61 15.10 -11.40
N HIS A 229 -4.44 15.52 -12.65
CA HIS A 229 -3.30 15.13 -13.47
C HIS A 229 -2.20 16.20 -13.45
N LEU A 230 -1.24 16.05 -12.55
CA LEU A 230 -0.23 17.08 -12.27
C LEU A 230 0.91 17.19 -13.33
N LYS A 231 0.93 16.38 -14.40
CA LYS A 231 2.02 16.39 -15.42
C LYS A 231 3.44 16.26 -14.80
N LYS A 232 3.57 15.43 -13.75
CA LYS A 232 4.78 15.29 -12.91
C LYS A 232 6.03 14.96 -13.72
N ASP A 233 5.95 14.08 -14.71
CA ASP A 233 7.09 13.73 -15.55
C ASP A 233 7.63 14.91 -16.35
N ALA A 234 6.75 15.78 -16.85
CA ALA A 234 7.16 16.98 -17.56
C ALA A 234 7.84 17.97 -16.61
N MET A 235 7.30 18.17 -15.40
CA MET A 235 7.90 19.04 -14.39
C MET A 235 9.25 18.50 -13.89
N ARG A 236 9.38 17.18 -13.73
CA ARG A 236 10.64 16.53 -13.34
C ARG A 236 11.71 16.74 -14.40
N ARG A 237 11.39 16.56 -15.69
CA ARG A 237 12.32 16.85 -16.81
C ARG A 237 12.75 18.32 -16.87
N ALA A 238 11.86 19.24 -16.49
CA ALA A 238 12.15 20.67 -16.44
C ALA A 238 12.88 21.11 -15.15
N GLY A 239 13.08 20.21 -14.18
CA GLY A 239 13.66 20.54 -12.87
C GLY A 239 12.75 21.40 -11.98
N THR A 240 11.45 21.47 -12.28
CA THR A 240 10.47 22.34 -11.59
C THR A 240 9.48 21.57 -10.72
N LEU A 241 9.62 20.25 -10.60
CA LEU A 241 8.74 19.43 -9.76
C LEU A 241 8.92 19.83 -8.28
N ALA A 242 7.88 20.41 -7.70
CA ALA A 242 7.90 20.81 -6.29
C ALA A 242 8.00 19.59 -5.37
N VAL A 243 8.80 19.73 -4.30
CA VAL A 243 8.85 18.72 -3.23
C VAL A 243 7.49 18.63 -2.56
N ASN A 244 6.88 19.77 -2.19
CA ASN A 244 5.53 19.84 -1.66
C ASN A 244 4.68 20.76 -2.52
N LEU A 245 3.41 20.40 -2.71
CA LEU A 245 2.45 21.32 -3.26
C LEU A 245 2.12 22.39 -2.18
N ALA A 246 2.01 23.67 -2.56
CA ALA A 246 1.63 24.78 -1.67
C ALA A 246 0.10 24.97 -1.53
N VAL A 247 -0.45 24.97 -0.32
CA VAL A 247 -1.91 25.09 -0.10
C VAL A 247 -2.26 26.57 0.09
N PRO A 248 -3.25 27.12 -0.64
CA PRO A 248 -3.69 28.50 -0.42
C PRO A 248 -4.16 28.70 1.02
N VAL A 249 -3.72 29.80 1.65
CA VAL A 249 -4.10 30.12 3.03
C VAL A 249 -5.61 30.40 3.14
N SER A 250 -6.20 31.01 2.11
CA SER A 250 -7.66 31.24 2.03
C SER A 250 -8.44 29.93 2.16
N LEU A 251 -8.01 28.88 1.46
CA LEU A 251 -8.64 27.57 1.51
C LEU A 251 -8.59 26.96 2.91
N LEU A 252 -7.47 27.14 3.63
CA LEU A 252 -7.35 26.68 5.02
C LEU A 252 -8.32 27.42 5.95
N PHE A 253 -8.46 28.74 5.77
CA PHE A 253 -9.41 29.53 6.57
C PHE A 253 -10.86 29.15 6.29
N GLU A 254 -11.22 28.95 5.02
CA GLU A 254 -12.57 28.52 4.63
C GLU A 254 -12.89 27.14 5.22
N ALA A 255 -12.01 26.16 5.05
CA ALA A 255 -12.20 24.82 5.59
C ALA A 255 -12.30 24.83 7.13
N ASN A 256 -11.46 25.62 7.81
CA ASN A 256 -11.52 25.75 9.27
C ASN A 256 -12.82 26.41 9.74
N SER A 257 -13.32 27.40 9.01
CA SER A 257 -14.60 28.06 9.30
C SER A 257 -15.76 27.08 9.18
N THR A 258 -15.78 26.26 8.12
CA THR A 258 -16.78 25.20 7.93
C THR A 258 -16.75 24.18 9.08
N LEU A 259 -15.56 23.74 9.50
CA LEU A 259 -15.40 22.81 10.62
C LEU A 259 -15.91 23.39 11.95
N GLN A 260 -15.64 24.68 12.22
CA GLN A 260 -16.15 25.36 13.42
C GLN A 260 -17.68 25.45 13.43
N GLN A 261 -18.30 25.67 12.26
CA GLN A 261 -19.77 25.69 12.15
C GLN A 261 -20.39 24.32 12.42
N LEU A 262 -19.78 23.24 11.91
CA LEU A 262 -20.25 21.87 12.11
C LEU A 262 -20.06 21.36 13.55
N THR A 263 -19.07 21.87 14.28
CA THR A 263 -18.79 21.48 15.67
C THR A 263 -19.57 22.29 16.71
N SER A 264 -20.21 23.37 16.28
CA SER A 264 -21.06 24.23 17.12
C SER A 264 -22.55 23.84 17.11
N GLN A 265 -22.90 22.77 16.39
CA GLN A 265 -24.23 22.15 16.34
C GLN A 265 -24.25 20.86 17.16
#